data_AF-X1TVT1-F1
#
_entry.id   AF-X1TVT1-F1
#
_cell.length_a   1.000
_cell.length_b   1.000
_cell.length_c   1.000
_cell.angle_alpha   90.00
_cell.angle_beta   90.00
_cell.angle_gamma   90.00
#
_symmetry.space_group_name_H-M   'P 1'
#
loop_
_entity.id
_entity.type
_entity.pdbx_description
1 polymer ?
#
loop_
_entity_poly.entity_id
_entity_poly.type
_entity_poly.pdbx_seq_one_letter_code
_entity_poly.pdbx_strand_id
1 'polypeptide(L)'
;LYLHIDLPVVCRQCSDAPCEKACQDEAISRNQNNTMVIDSDNCTGCDLCVEACPFGAIFLHPETNIAITCDLCEDEPVCVKYCPTGSLSYTLWEDSLEAKRGSEKALYEKFHLKE
;
A
#
# COMPACT_ATOMS: atom_id res chain seq x y z
N LEU A 1 -0.69 -20.08 -12.87
CA LEU A 1 0.70 -20.12 -13.37
C LEU A 1 1.46 -18.91 -12.80
N TYR A 2 1.65 -18.83 -11.47
CA TYR A 2 2.37 -17.76 -10.75
C TYR A 2 2.81 -18.24 -9.35
N LEU A 3 3.22 -19.51 -9.22
CA LEU A 3 3.30 -20.17 -7.90
C LEU A 3 4.51 -19.74 -7.03
N HIS A 4 5.40 -18.87 -7.51
CA HIS A 4 6.66 -18.53 -6.83
C HIS A 4 7.07 -17.05 -6.93
N ILE A 5 6.12 -16.14 -7.12
CA ILE A 5 6.41 -14.70 -7.07
C ILE A 5 5.72 -14.13 -5.83
N ASP A 6 6.52 -13.77 -4.83
CA ASP A 6 6.06 -13.06 -3.65
C ASP A 6 5.91 -11.57 -3.99
N LEU A 7 4.67 -11.15 -4.26
CA LEU A 7 4.35 -9.76 -4.55
C LEU A 7 3.59 -9.15 -3.36
N PRO A 8 4.20 -8.20 -2.61
CA PRO A 8 3.50 -7.54 -1.54
C PRO A 8 2.37 -6.66 -2.10
N VAL A 9 1.14 -6.95 -1.67
CA VAL A 9 -0.02 -6.13 -1.98
C VAL A 9 -0.22 -5.13 -0.85
N VAL A 10 -0.02 -3.85 -1.15
CA VAL A 10 -0.12 -2.74 -0.19
C VAL A 10 -0.95 -1.60 -0.79
N CYS A 11 -1.52 -0.76 0.06
CA CYS A 11 -2.23 0.43 -0.39
C CYS A 11 -1.26 1.35 -1.14
N ARG A 12 -1.68 1.83 -2.32
CA ARG A 12 -0.86 2.70 -3.18
C ARG A 12 -0.99 4.18 -2.85
N GLN A 13 -1.75 4.54 -1.81
CA GLN A 13 -1.99 5.94 -1.41
C GLN A 13 -2.45 6.82 -2.60
N CYS A 14 -3.36 6.28 -3.42
CA CYS A 14 -3.82 6.89 -4.68
C CYS A 14 -4.30 8.31 -4.46
N SER A 15 -3.86 9.29 -5.25
CA SER A 15 -4.34 10.67 -5.15
C SER A 15 -5.84 10.78 -5.41
N ASP A 16 -6.33 10.05 -6.43
CA ASP A 16 -7.74 9.77 -6.62
C ASP A 16 -8.07 8.40 -6.00
N ALA A 17 -8.68 8.42 -4.81
CA ALA A 17 -8.96 7.24 -4.00
C ALA A 17 -10.40 6.73 -4.24
N PRO A 18 -10.62 5.71 -5.10
CA PRO A 18 -11.96 5.17 -5.34
C PRO A 18 -12.55 4.51 -4.09
N CYS A 19 -11.72 3.96 -3.21
CA CYS A 19 -12.14 3.37 -1.93
C CYS A 19 -12.75 4.41 -0.98
N GLU A 20 -12.17 5.61 -0.91
CA GLU A 20 -12.71 6.74 -0.15
C GLU A 20 -14.06 7.16 -0.74
N LYS A 21 -14.13 7.37 -2.06
CA LYS A 21 -15.37 7.76 -2.76
C LYS A 21 -16.51 6.74 -2.66
N ALA A 22 -16.18 5.46 -2.54
CA ALA A 22 -17.16 4.38 -2.42
C ALA A 22 -17.72 4.22 -1.01
N CYS A 23 -17.04 4.77 0.01
CA CYS A 23 -17.45 4.65 1.40
C CYS A 23 -18.61 5.62 1.70
N GLN A 24 -19.83 5.09 1.74
CA GLN A 24 -21.04 5.89 2.02
C GLN A 24 -21.11 6.37 3.47
N ASP A 25 -20.47 5.65 4.39
CA ASP A 25 -20.41 5.99 5.80
C ASP A 25 -19.32 7.03 6.12
N GLU A 26 -18.48 7.43 5.15
CA GLU A 26 -17.34 8.34 5.36
C GLU A 26 -16.30 7.81 6.37
N ALA A 27 -16.24 6.48 6.55
CA ALA A 27 -15.27 5.81 7.43
C ALA A 27 -13.85 5.75 6.85
N ILE A 28 -13.67 6.08 5.57
CA ILE A 28 -12.36 6.09 4.90
C ILE A 28 -12.00 7.53 4.58
N SER A 29 -10.81 7.96 5.01
CA SER A 29 -10.34 9.33 4.79
C SER A 29 -8.82 9.40 4.85
N ARG A 30 -8.27 10.62 4.76
CA ARG A 30 -6.84 10.87 4.97
C ARG A 30 -6.58 11.48 6.33
N ASN A 31 -5.51 11.01 6.98
CA ASN A 31 -5.00 11.62 8.20
C ASN A 31 -4.17 12.88 7.91
N GLN A 32 -3.56 13.45 8.96
CA GLN A 32 -2.74 14.66 8.88
C GLN A 32 -1.48 14.50 8.01
N ASN A 33 -0.98 13.27 7.84
CA ASN A 33 0.15 12.94 6.99
C ASN A 33 -0.30 12.57 5.56
N ASN A 34 -1.54 12.91 5.19
CA ASN A 34 -2.13 12.62 3.89
C ASN A 34 -2.21 11.10 3.57
N THR A 35 -2.18 10.25 4.59
CA THR A 35 -2.22 8.79 4.49
C THR A 35 -3.63 8.27 4.68
N MET A 36 -4.03 7.28 3.87
CA MET A 36 -5.33 6.62 3.97
C MET A 36 -5.50 5.91 5.31
N VAL A 37 -6.59 6.20 6.00
CA VAL A 37 -6.98 5.60 7.28
C VAL A 37 -8.44 5.15 7.26
N ILE A 38 -8.78 4.25 8.17
CA ILE A 38 -10.14 3.74 8.36
C ILE A 38 -10.56 4.03 9.80
N ASP A 39 -11.66 4.74 9.97
CA ASP A 39 -12.34 4.92 11.25
C ASP A 39 -13.14 3.66 11.55
N SER A 40 -12.68 2.89 12.54
CA SER A 40 -13.33 1.63 12.94
C SER A 40 -14.69 1.83 13.59
N ASP A 41 -14.93 2.98 14.22
CA ASP A 41 -16.19 3.24 14.93
C ASP A 41 -17.32 3.56 13.95
N ASN A 42 -16.97 4.09 12.77
CA ASN A 42 -17.90 4.46 11.73
C ASN A 42 -18.00 3.41 10.60
N CYS A 43 -17.04 2.49 10.50
CA CYS A 43 -17.03 1.45 9.47
C CYS A 43 -18.12 0.39 9.72
N THR A 44 -19.01 0.21 8.75
CA THR A 44 -20.11 -0.78 8.82
C THR A 44 -19.73 -2.17 8.31
N GLY A 45 -18.56 -2.31 7.68
CA GLY A 45 -18.13 -3.57 7.06
C GLY A 45 -18.88 -3.93 5.77
N CYS A 46 -19.43 -2.94 5.07
CA CYS A 46 -20.23 -3.12 3.85
C CYS A 46 -19.45 -3.51 2.58
N ASP A 47 -18.14 -3.79 2.69
CA ASP A 47 -17.19 -4.22 1.64
C ASP A 47 -17.06 -3.39 0.34
N LEU A 48 -17.86 -2.34 0.11
CA LEU A 48 -17.79 -1.52 -1.10
C LEU A 48 -16.39 -0.97 -1.40
N CYS A 49 -15.63 -0.62 -0.36
CA CYS A 49 -14.25 -0.14 -0.51
C CYS A 49 -13.28 -1.23 -0.97
N VAL A 50 -13.54 -2.50 -0.63
CA VAL A 50 -12.78 -3.67 -1.07
C VAL A 50 -12.99 -3.86 -2.57
N GLU A 51 -14.24 -3.84 -3.04
CA GLU A 51 -14.57 -3.94 -4.46
C GLU A 51 -14.02 -2.75 -5.28
N ALA A 52 -14.08 -1.55 -4.71
CA ALA A 52 -13.63 -0.33 -5.37
C ALA A 52 -12.11 -0.24 -5.53
N CYS A 53 -11.32 -1.00 -4.75
CA CYS A 53 -9.86 -0.93 -4.80
C CYS A 53 -9.31 -1.72 -6.01
N PRO A 54 -8.76 -1.07 -7.06
CA PRO A 54 -8.28 -1.77 -8.24
C PRO A 54 -6.99 -2.58 -7.99
N PHE A 55 -6.39 -2.43 -6.82
CA PHE A 55 -5.15 -3.09 -6.42
C PHE A 55 -5.37 -4.22 -5.41
N GLY A 56 -6.61 -4.43 -4.94
CA GLY A 56 -6.90 -5.43 -3.90
C GLY A 56 -6.20 -5.16 -2.57
N ALA A 57 -5.98 -3.89 -2.24
CA ALA A 57 -5.19 -3.47 -1.08
C ALA A 57 -6.01 -3.20 0.20
N ILE A 58 -7.32 -3.44 0.15
CA ILE A 58 -8.26 -3.30 1.26
C ILE A 58 -8.96 -4.63 1.46
N PHE A 59 -9.13 -5.06 2.70
CA PHE A 59 -9.79 -6.31 3.07
C PHE A 59 -10.58 -6.14 4.36
N LEU A 60 -11.57 -7.00 4.61
CA LEU A 60 -12.28 -7.00 5.89
C LEU A 60 -11.54 -7.89 6.90
N HIS A 61 -11.46 -7.43 8.14
CA HIS A 61 -10.96 -8.24 9.24
C HIS A 61 -11.89 -9.44 9.45
N PRO A 62 -11.37 -10.68 9.55
CA PRO A 62 -12.20 -11.89 9.57
C PRO A 62 -13.13 -12.01 10.79
N GLU A 63 -12.81 -11.33 11.88
CA GLU A 63 -13.59 -11.41 13.14
C GLU A 63 -14.47 -10.19 13.38
N THR A 64 -14.00 -9.00 13.01
CA THR A 64 -14.70 -7.73 13.32
C THR A 64 -15.46 -7.19 12.13
N ASN A 65 -15.20 -7.73 10.92
CA ASN A 65 -15.74 -7.26 9.65
C ASN A 65 -15.40 -5.79 9.31
N ILE A 66 -14.51 -5.15 10.08
CA ILE A 66 -14.03 -3.79 9.83
C ILE A 66 -13.01 -3.83 8.69
N ALA A 67 -13.10 -2.87 7.79
CA ALA A 67 -12.15 -2.75 6.70
C ALA A 67 -10.74 -2.40 7.23
N ILE A 68 -9.73 -2.98 6.59
CA ILE A 68 -8.30 -2.78 6.90
C ILE A 68 -7.61 -2.33 5.61
N THR A 69 -6.76 -1.33 5.73
CA THR A 69 -5.85 -0.84 4.69
C THR A 69 -4.47 -0.61 5.28
N CYS A 70 -3.44 -0.53 4.45
CA CYS A 70 -2.13 -0.04 4.87
C CYS A 70 -2.21 1.46 5.20
N ASP A 71 -1.76 1.81 6.40
CA ASP A 71 -1.73 3.15 7.00
C ASP A 71 -0.30 3.76 7.03
N LEU A 72 0.61 3.16 6.24
CA LEU A 72 2.04 3.49 6.18
C LEU A 72 2.79 3.46 7.52
N CYS A 73 2.20 2.90 8.59
CA CYS A 73 2.83 2.82 9.91
C CYS A 73 3.43 4.17 10.38
N GLU A 74 2.67 5.26 10.26
CA GLU A 74 3.12 6.61 10.64
C GLU A 74 4.41 7.06 9.93
N ASP A 75 4.49 6.79 8.61
CA ASP A 75 5.66 7.07 7.76
C ASP A 75 6.94 6.30 8.13
N GLU A 76 6.83 5.28 9.00
CA GLU A 76 7.89 4.34 9.37
C GLU A 76 7.47 2.89 9.03
N PRO A 77 7.41 2.50 7.74
CA PRO A 77 6.85 1.21 7.34
C PRO A 77 7.62 0.03 7.91
N VAL A 78 6.98 -0.68 8.84
CA VAL A 78 7.56 -1.85 9.51
C VAL A 78 7.93 -2.95 8.51
N CYS A 79 7.12 -3.14 7.46
CA CYS A 79 7.40 -4.12 6.41
C CYS A 79 8.71 -3.84 5.66
N VAL A 80 9.08 -2.58 5.43
CA VAL A 80 10.35 -2.18 4.82
C VAL A 80 11.50 -2.50 5.77
N LYS A 81 11.37 -2.13 7.05
CA LYS A 81 12.38 -2.37 8.08
C LYS A 81 12.74 -3.85 8.25
N TYR A 82 11.74 -4.74 8.19
CA TYR A 82 11.94 -6.17 8.38
C TYR A 82 12.20 -6.96 7.08
N CYS A 83 12.21 -6.31 5.91
CA CYS A 83 12.42 -6.99 4.64
C CYS A 83 13.83 -7.63 4.59
N PRO A 84 13.96 -8.96 4.61
CA PRO A 84 15.26 -9.62 4.75
C PRO A 84 16.13 -9.49 3.50
N THR A 85 15.51 -9.31 2.33
CA THR A 85 16.18 -9.21 1.04
C THR A 85 16.47 -7.77 0.63
N GLY A 86 15.93 -6.78 1.36
CA GLY A 86 15.96 -5.38 0.94
C GLY A 86 15.17 -5.11 -0.35
N SER A 87 14.19 -5.95 -0.68
CA SER A 87 13.34 -5.79 -1.88
C SER A 87 12.31 -4.68 -1.75
N LEU A 88 12.06 -4.21 -0.53
CA LEU A 88 11.14 -3.13 -0.22
C LEU A 88 11.90 -1.86 0.14
N SER A 89 11.41 -0.72 -0.33
CA SER A 89 11.88 0.60 0.06
C SER A 89 10.69 1.54 0.26
N TYR A 90 10.87 2.53 1.13
CA TYR A 90 9.93 3.63 1.32
C TYR A 90 10.55 4.92 0.79
N THR A 91 9.78 5.70 0.04
CA THR A 91 10.21 6.96 -0.57
C THR A 91 8.99 7.83 -0.80
N LEU A 92 9.21 9.14 -0.83
CA LEU A 92 8.17 10.08 -1.21
C LEU A 92 7.91 10.01 -2.72
N TRP A 93 6.72 10.43 -3.13
CA TRP A 93 6.30 10.31 -4.53
C TRP A 93 7.24 11.07 -5.48
N GLU A 94 7.64 12.27 -5.08
CA GLU A 94 8.59 13.14 -5.80
C GLU A 94 9.94 12.47 -6.07
N ASP A 95 10.40 11.62 -5.16
CA ASP A 95 11.70 10.95 -5.23
C ASP A 95 11.59 9.54 -5.85
N SER A 96 10.37 9.03 -6.01
CA SER A 96 10.11 7.63 -6.40
C SER A 96 10.75 7.22 -7.73
N LEU A 97 10.80 8.12 -8.72
CA LEU A 97 11.41 7.86 -10.02
C LEU A 97 12.93 7.72 -9.90
N GLU A 98 13.56 8.59 -9.11
CA GLU A 98 15.01 8.55 -8.90
C GLU A 98 15.39 7.33 -8.07
N ALA A 99 14.63 7.04 -7.00
CA ALA A 99 14.81 5.84 -6.18
C ALA A 99 14.70 4.56 -7.01
N LYS A 100 13.73 4.49 -7.93
CA LYS A 100 13.54 3.33 -8.82
C LYS A 100 14.72 3.17 -9.78
N ARG A 101 15.16 4.25 -10.44
CA ARG A 101 16.32 4.23 -11.35
C ARG A 101 17.60 3.83 -10.63
N GLY A 102 17.84 4.38 -9.44
CA GLY A 102 18.99 4.02 -8.62
C GLY A 102 19.00 2.55 -8.22
N SER A 103 17.84 2.03 -7.82
CA SER A 103 17.66 0.61 -7.47
C SER A 103 17.89 -0.32 -8.67
N GLU A 104 17.38 0.07 -9.84
CA GLU A 104 17.58 -0.65 -11.09
C GLU A 104 19.08 -0.69 -11.44
N LYS A 105 19.73 0.46 -11.53
CA LYS A 105 21.17 0.55 -11.83
C LYS A 105 22.03 -0.31 -10.89
N ALA A 106 21.77 -0.24 -9.59
CA ALA A 106 22.47 -1.06 -8.60
C ALA A 106 22.28 -2.57 -8.83
N LEU A 107 21.11 -2.99 -9.32
CA LEU A 107 20.84 -4.37 -9.71
C LEU A 107 21.70 -4.79 -10.92
N TYR A 108 21.71 -3.98 -11.99
CA TYR A 108 22.49 -4.27 -13.20
C TYR A 108 23.99 -4.36 -12.89
N GLU A 109 24.51 -3.43 -12.09
CA GLU A 109 25.90 -3.45 -11.63
C GLU A 109 26.22 -4.70 -10.79
N LYS A 110 25.37 -5.04 -9.82
CA LYS A 110 25.54 -6.19 -8.93
C LYS A 110 25.58 -7.53 -9.68
N PHE A 111 24.78 -7.66 -10.73
CA PHE A 111 24.69 -8.91 -11.51
C PHE A 111 25.47 -8.86 -12.84
N HIS A 112 26.26 -7.80 -13.07
CA HIS A 112 27.03 -7.60 -14.30
C HIS A 112 26.17 -7.72 -15.58
N LEU A 113 24.93 -7.21 -15.52
CA LEU A 113 24.00 -7.19 -16.65
C LEU A 113 24.27 -5.96 -17.51
N LYS A 114 24.01 -6.06 -18.83
CA LYS A 114 24.00 -4.90 -19.72
C LYS A 114 22.63 -4.23 -19.61
N GLU A 115 22.62 -2.92 -19.39
CA GLU A 115 21.42 -2.07 -19.48
C GLU A 115 20.70 -2.22 -20.83
#